data_AF-A0A1R1A5N4-F1
#
_entry.id   AF-A0A1R1A5N4-F1
#
_cell.length_a   1.000
_cell.length_b   1.000
_cell.length_c   1.000
_cell.angle_alpha   90.00
_cell.angle_beta   90.00
_cell.angle_gamma   90.00
#
_symmetry.space_group_name_H-M   'P 1'
#
loop_
_entity.id
_entity.type
_entity.pdbx_description
1 polymer ?
#
loop_
_entity_poly.entity_id
_entity_poly.type
_entity_poly.pdbx_seq_one_letter_code
_entity_poly.pdbx_strand_id
1 'polypeptide(L)'
;MRTFILIGCLIGGIFAYTGDIGQVTATYSPVTASSPVKAIKAEEATHEIVIASASPSTVTEVTYAAESTPVVKAKKPKFTLQTVNGITLYDDPSLVIQKLGKPKSKTVDPDLTDLITYEYPNMNVIFSGEFIQSVEMAENTKTLLIDGSEVAATVDAVKDALGEPDYVTEDGIVFERDEALLKLFIDADTQKLTSIHYFHSFSM
;
A
#
# COMPACT_ATOMS: atom_id res chain seq x y z
N MET A 1 -3.75 30.93 46.64
CA MET A 1 -2.61 30.15 47.19
C MET A 1 -3.13 29.23 48.27
N ARG A 2 -3.26 27.93 47.99
CA ARG A 2 -3.29 26.86 48.99
C ARG A 2 -2.61 25.64 48.39
N THR A 3 -1.43 25.37 48.93
CA THR A 3 -0.55 24.23 48.65
C THR A 3 -1.01 23.07 49.52
N PHE A 4 -1.15 21.87 48.97
CA PHE A 4 -1.04 20.62 49.73
C PHE A 4 -0.26 19.60 48.89
N ILE A 5 0.94 19.30 49.38
CA ILE A 5 1.77 18.15 49.00
C ILE A 5 1.41 17.04 49.99
N LEU A 6 1.16 15.82 49.51
CA LEU A 6 1.37 14.61 50.30
C LEU A 6 1.96 13.50 49.42
N ILE A 7 3.15 13.11 49.85
CA ILE A 7 4.01 12.00 49.43
C ILE A 7 3.53 10.74 50.15
N GLY A 8 3.65 9.56 49.53
CA GLY A 8 3.73 8.31 50.32
C GLY A 8 3.59 6.99 49.57
N CYS A 9 4.75 6.32 49.42
CA CYS A 9 5.02 4.86 49.49
C CYS A 9 4.39 3.91 48.45
N LEU A 10 5.15 3.16 47.63
CA LEU A 10 6.21 2.17 47.88
C LEU A 10 5.69 0.87 48.53
N ILE A 11 5.63 -0.20 47.72
CA ILE A 11 5.74 -1.67 47.94
C ILE A 11 5.42 -2.24 46.53
N GLY A 12 6.25 -3.00 45.83
CA GLY A 12 7.02 -4.18 46.20
C GLY A 12 6.47 -5.36 45.38
N GLY A 13 7.29 -5.98 44.54
CA GLY A 13 6.86 -7.08 43.68
C GLY A 13 8.00 -7.64 42.84
N ILE A 14 8.85 -8.45 43.48
CA ILE A 14 9.92 -9.23 42.84
C ILE A 14 9.24 -10.44 42.18
N PHE A 15 9.30 -10.56 40.86
CA PHE A 15 9.02 -11.83 40.16
C PHE A 15 10.35 -12.43 39.72
N ALA A 16 10.79 -13.47 40.42
CA ALA A 16 11.80 -14.39 39.93
C ALA A 16 11.09 -15.44 39.06
N TYR A 17 11.35 -15.43 37.76
CA TYR A 17 10.99 -16.52 36.86
C TYR A 17 12.27 -17.13 36.31
N THR A 18 12.68 -18.23 36.92
CA THR A 18 13.65 -19.17 36.35
C THR A 18 12.94 -20.02 35.31
N GLY A 19 13.24 -19.79 34.03
CA GLY A 19 12.81 -20.61 32.90
C GLY A 19 14.03 -20.99 32.08
N ASP A 20 14.36 -22.27 32.13
CA ASP A 20 15.41 -22.99 31.40
C ASP A 20 15.15 -22.91 29.88
N ILE A 21 16.10 -22.35 29.12
CA ILE A 21 16.02 -22.28 27.65
C ILE A 21 16.95 -23.37 27.09
N GLY A 22 16.36 -24.52 26.78
CA GLY A 22 17.00 -25.55 25.96
C GLY A 22 17.21 -25.03 24.54
N GLN A 23 18.47 -25.02 24.09
CA GLN A 23 18.80 -24.76 22.69
C GLN A 23 18.32 -25.91 21.81
N VAL A 24 17.43 -25.62 20.85
CA VAL A 24 17.12 -26.52 19.73
C VAL A 24 17.66 -25.87 18.47
N THR A 25 18.86 -26.29 18.05
CA THR A 25 19.40 -25.99 16.73
C THR A 25 18.70 -26.88 15.70
N ALA A 26 17.81 -26.31 14.89
CA ALA A 26 17.27 -26.96 13.70
C ALA A 26 18.18 -26.67 12.50
N THR A 27 19.01 -27.65 12.15
CA THR A 27 19.82 -27.65 10.92
C THR A 27 18.91 -27.93 9.72
N TYR A 28 18.75 -26.95 8.83
CA TYR A 28 18.11 -27.15 7.53
C TYR A 28 19.15 -27.51 6.48
N SER A 29 19.00 -28.71 5.89
CA SER A 29 19.67 -29.10 4.66
C SER A 29 18.71 -28.93 3.48
N PRO A 30 19.06 -28.18 2.42
CA PRO A 30 18.25 -28.14 1.20
C PRO A 30 18.48 -29.41 0.37
N VAL A 31 17.39 -30.09 0.01
CA VAL A 31 17.39 -31.20 -0.95
C VAL A 31 17.18 -30.64 -2.36
N THR A 32 18.15 -30.88 -3.23
CA THR A 32 18.11 -30.59 -4.66
C THR A 32 17.47 -31.75 -5.42
N ALA A 33 16.37 -31.49 -6.14
CA ALA A 33 15.85 -32.28 -7.27
C ALA A 33 14.74 -31.42 -7.93
N SER A 34 14.48 -31.34 -9.23
CA SER A 34 15.04 -31.88 -10.46
C SER A 34 14.47 -31.01 -11.62
N SER A 35 15.24 -30.82 -12.69
CA SER A 35 14.81 -30.32 -14.02
C SER A 35 13.99 -31.39 -14.80
N PRO A 36 13.58 -31.19 -16.07
CA PRO A 36 13.09 -30.03 -16.85
C PRO A 36 11.79 -30.37 -17.65
N VAL A 37 11.33 -29.49 -18.56
CA VAL A 37 10.73 -29.74 -19.92
C VAL A 37 9.91 -28.50 -20.33
N LYS A 38 10.41 -27.65 -21.25
CA LYS A 38 10.33 -27.67 -22.73
C LYS A 38 9.08 -26.97 -23.27
N ALA A 39 9.34 -25.87 -23.97
CA ALA A 39 8.40 -25.03 -24.72
C ALA A 39 7.75 -25.73 -25.92
N ILE A 40 6.55 -25.29 -26.29
CA ILE A 40 6.02 -25.32 -27.65
C ILE A 40 5.30 -24.00 -27.94
N LYS A 41 5.53 -23.50 -29.15
CA LYS A 41 5.20 -22.20 -29.74
C LYS A 41 4.18 -22.39 -30.88
N ALA A 42 3.32 -21.39 -31.04
CA ALA A 42 2.60 -20.89 -32.23
C ALA A 42 1.69 -21.79 -33.09
N GLU A 43 0.51 -21.24 -33.42
CA GLU A 43 -0.09 -21.02 -34.77
C GLU A 43 -1.52 -20.47 -34.50
N GLU A 44 -1.83 -19.18 -34.68
CA GLU A 44 -2.07 -18.43 -35.94
C GLU A 44 -2.94 -19.18 -36.96
N ALA A 45 -4.25 -18.96 -36.88
CA ALA A 45 -5.21 -19.34 -37.91
C ALA A 45 -5.92 -18.07 -38.41
N THR A 46 -5.69 -17.78 -39.68
CA THR A 46 -6.28 -16.71 -40.49
C THR A 46 -7.72 -17.04 -40.86
N HIS A 47 -8.62 -16.06 -40.75
CA HIS A 47 -9.93 -16.10 -41.40
C HIS A 47 -10.12 -14.83 -42.24
N GLU A 48 -9.97 -15.02 -43.55
CA GLU A 48 -10.34 -14.13 -44.63
C GLU A 48 -11.79 -14.44 -45.03
N ILE A 49 -12.75 -13.52 -44.83
CA ILE A 49 -14.07 -13.59 -45.49
C ILE A 49 -14.62 -12.19 -45.81
N VAL A 50 -14.59 -11.89 -47.11
CA VAL A 50 -15.63 -11.29 -47.98
C VAL A 50 -16.23 -9.91 -47.62
N ILE A 51 -15.86 -8.95 -48.46
CA ILE A 51 -16.51 -7.65 -48.64
C ILE A 51 -17.81 -7.84 -49.43
N ALA A 52 -18.95 -7.45 -48.83
CA ALA A 52 -20.20 -7.26 -49.54
C ALA A 52 -20.59 -5.78 -49.51
N SER A 53 -20.64 -5.21 -50.71
CA SER A 53 -21.06 -3.85 -51.02
C SER A 53 -22.59 -3.73 -50.94
N ALA A 54 -23.10 -2.76 -50.19
CA ALA A 54 -24.48 -2.30 -50.28
C ALA A 54 -24.54 -0.77 -50.06
N SER A 55 -25.17 -0.09 -51.01
CA SER A 55 -25.31 1.36 -51.11
C SER A 55 -26.13 1.98 -49.96
N PRO A 56 -25.91 3.28 -49.64
CA PRO A 56 -26.48 3.91 -48.46
C PRO A 56 -27.93 4.36 -48.66
N SER A 57 -28.79 4.03 -47.69
CA SER A 57 -30.11 4.64 -47.52
C SER A 57 -29.99 6.01 -46.88
N THR A 58 -30.61 6.99 -47.53
CA THR A 58 -30.74 8.38 -47.09
C THR A 58 -31.63 8.47 -45.85
N VAL A 59 -31.03 8.78 -44.70
CA VAL A 59 -31.76 9.27 -43.52
C VAL A 59 -31.30 10.70 -43.28
N THR A 60 -32.23 11.64 -43.47
CA THR A 60 -32.09 13.03 -43.08
C THR A 60 -32.12 13.10 -41.56
N GLU A 61 -30.95 13.16 -40.92
CA GLU A 61 -30.85 13.40 -39.49
C GLU A 61 -30.40 14.83 -39.23
N VAL A 62 -31.21 15.52 -38.44
CA VAL A 62 -31.13 16.95 -38.15
C VAL A 62 -29.83 17.24 -37.41
N THR A 63 -28.96 18.03 -38.03
CA THR A 63 -27.74 18.56 -37.44
C THR A 63 -28.07 19.51 -36.29
N TYR A 64 -28.02 19.00 -35.07
CA TYR A 64 -27.79 19.85 -33.90
C TYR A 64 -26.28 19.94 -33.71
N ALA A 65 -25.74 21.13 -33.98
CA ALA A 65 -24.38 21.49 -33.60
C ALA A 65 -24.30 21.47 -32.07
N ALA A 66 -23.94 20.32 -31.50
CA ALA A 66 -23.38 20.29 -30.16
C ALA A 66 -21.95 20.84 -30.29
N GLU A 67 -21.73 22.02 -29.73
CA GLU A 67 -20.39 22.52 -29.45
C GLU A 67 -19.68 21.45 -28.63
N SER A 68 -18.78 20.70 -29.27
CA SER A 68 -17.88 19.80 -28.58
C SER A 68 -16.83 20.67 -27.91
N THR A 69 -17.12 21.10 -26.67
CA THR A 69 -16.05 21.50 -25.76
C THR A 69 -15.01 20.38 -25.77
N PRO A 70 -13.75 20.66 -26.14
CA PRO A 70 -12.72 19.65 -26.07
C PRO A 70 -12.61 19.26 -24.60
N VAL A 71 -12.95 18.00 -24.29
CA VAL A 71 -12.58 17.39 -23.03
C VAL A 71 -11.06 17.42 -23.03
N VAL A 72 -10.50 18.43 -22.37
CA VAL A 72 -9.08 18.50 -22.08
C VAL A 72 -8.80 17.22 -21.31
N LYS A 73 -8.19 16.23 -21.98
CA LYS A 73 -7.62 15.06 -21.31
C LYS A 73 -6.67 15.64 -20.27
N ALA A 74 -7.12 15.66 -19.02
CA ALA A 74 -6.30 16.09 -17.90
C ALA A 74 -5.01 15.29 -17.99
N LYS A 75 -3.89 15.97 -18.14
CA LYS A 75 -2.57 15.35 -18.11
C LYS A 75 -2.52 14.55 -16.81
N LYS A 76 -2.41 13.22 -16.91
CA LYS A 76 -2.31 12.35 -15.73
C LYS A 76 -1.25 12.94 -14.79
N PRO A 77 -1.56 13.21 -13.52
CA PRO A 77 -0.55 13.70 -12.59
C PRO A 77 0.59 12.69 -12.54
N LYS A 78 1.82 13.17 -12.72
CA LYS A 78 3.00 12.35 -12.48
C LYS A 78 3.22 12.36 -10.97
N PHE A 79 2.72 11.34 -10.30
CA PHE A 79 2.89 11.18 -8.86
C PHE A 79 4.37 11.00 -8.52
N THR A 80 4.76 11.68 -7.46
CA THR A 80 6.09 11.62 -6.83
C THR A 80 6.11 10.71 -5.60
N LEU A 81 4.95 10.27 -5.12
CA LEU A 81 4.77 9.39 -3.95
C LEU A 81 5.38 9.97 -2.66
N GLN A 82 5.26 11.28 -2.51
CA GLN A 82 5.79 12.03 -1.35
C GLN A 82 4.82 12.03 -0.18
N THR A 83 3.52 11.90 -0.46
CA THR A 83 2.50 11.75 0.58
C THR A 83 1.52 10.64 0.26
N VAL A 84 1.09 9.93 1.30
CA VAL A 84 -0.04 9.00 1.27
C VAL A 84 -0.98 9.36 2.41
N ASN A 85 -2.26 9.54 2.12
CA ASN A 85 -3.29 9.95 3.08
C ASN A 85 -2.94 11.23 3.85
N GLY A 86 -2.25 12.16 3.19
CA GLY A 86 -1.90 13.48 3.71
C GLY A 86 -0.65 13.53 4.59
N ILE A 87 0.04 12.40 4.79
CA ILE A 87 1.27 12.33 5.59
C ILE A 87 2.48 11.94 4.73
N THR A 88 3.65 12.43 5.12
CA THR A 88 4.96 12.05 4.56
C THR A 88 5.60 10.99 5.47
N LEU A 89 6.56 10.20 4.97
CA LEU A 89 7.34 9.29 5.82
C LEU A 89 8.31 10.01 6.78
N TYR A 90 8.42 11.33 6.69
CA TYR A 90 9.24 12.18 7.57
C TYR A 90 8.39 12.94 8.61
N ASP A 91 7.08 12.73 8.64
CA ASP A 91 6.23 13.32 9.66
C ASP A 91 6.48 12.64 11.02
N ASP A 92 6.76 13.44 12.04
CA ASP A 92 6.84 12.97 13.41
C ASP A 92 5.43 12.71 14.01
N PRO A 93 5.33 12.05 15.18
CA PRO A 93 4.04 11.78 15.80
C PRO A 93 3.16 13.02 16.07
N SER A 94 3.77 14.17 16.34
CA SER A 94 3.06 15.42 16.58
C SER A 94 2.48 15.99 15.29
N LEU A 95 3.25 15.97 14.20
CA LEU A 95 2.79 16.37 12.86
C LEU A 95 1.68 15.45 12.35
N VAL A 96 1.79 14.15 12.55
CA VAL A 96 0.73 13.20 12.18
C VAL A 96 -0.56 13.52 12.94
N ILE A 97 -0.50 13.79 14.25
CA ILE A 97 -1.67 14.18 15.04
C ILE A 97 -2.24 15.53 14.57
N GLN A 98 -1.39 16.48 14.18
CA GLN A 98 -1.83 17.76 13.65
C GLN A 98 -2.61 17.60 12.33
N LYS A 99 -2.13 16.74 11.43
CA LYS A 99 -2.71 16.52 10.09
C LYS A 99 -3.95 15.65 10.13
N LEU A 100 -3.94 14.58 10.92
CA LEU A 100 -4.97 13.54 10.91
C LEU A 100 -5.93 13.60 12.11
N GLY A 101 -5.60 14.42 13.12
CA GLY A 101 -6.27 14.39 14.41
C GLY A 101 -5.73 13.30 15.33
N LYS A 102 -6.40 13.09 16.47
CA LYS A 102 -5.97 12.07 17.43
C LYS A 102 -6.27 10.66 16.89
N PRO A 103 -5.33 9.70 17.04
CA PRO A 103 -5.62 8.32 16.69
C PRO A 103 -6.69 7.73 17.62
N LYS A 104 -7.38 6.71 17.12
CA LYS A 104 -8.36 5.94 17.90
C LYS A 104 -7.70 5.24 19.09
N SER A 105 -6.51 4.71 18.89
CA SER A 105 -5.70 4.05 19.91
C SER A 105 -4.21 4.22 19.62
N LYS A 106 -3.38 3.94 20.63
CA LYS A 106 -1.93 3.85 20.49
C LYS A 106 -1.48 2.57 21.18
N THR A 107 -0.72 1.74 20.47
CA THR A 107 -0.23 0.46 20.97
C THR A 107 1.29 0.44 20.85
N VAL A 108 1.98 0.06 21.94
CA VAL A 108 3.43 -0.13 21.94
C VAL A 108 3.70 -1.61 21.73
N ASP A 109 4.64 -1.95 20.87
CA ASP A 109 5.07 -3.33 20.70
C ASP A 109 5.75 -3.83 22.00
N PRO A 110 5.37 -5.03 22.51
CA PRO A 110 5.88 -5.54 23.78
C PRO A 110 7.37 -5.90 23.73
N ASP A 111 7.88 -6.27 22.56
CA ASP A 111 9.27 -6.70 22.36
C ASP A 111 10.16 -5.56 21.83
N LEU A 112 9.57 -4.60 21.11
CA LEU A 112 10.21 -3.41 20.55
C LEU A 112 9.56 -2.14 21.10
N THR A 113 9.96 -1.74 22.31
CA THR A 113 9.30 -0.62 23.03
C THR A 113 9.37 0.75 22.32
N ASP A 114 10.25 0.89 21.33
CA ASP A 114 10.36 2.06 20.46
C ASP A 114 9.37 2.04 19.29
N LEU A 115 8.78 0.87 18.99
CA LEU A 115 7.78 0.67 17.96
C LEU A 115 6.38 0.97 18.49
N ILE A 116 5.75 2.01 17.96
CA ILE A 116 4.44 2.48 18.41
C ILE A 116 3.49 2.59 17.22
N THR A 117 2.35 1.92 17.31
CA THR A 117 1.29 1.94 16.30
C THR A 117 0.20 2.93 16.69
N TYR A 118 -0.09 3.88 15.80
CA TYR A 118 -1.23 4.79 15.91
C TYR A 118 -2.34 4.28 15.00
N GLU A 119 -3.45 3.84 15.57
CA GLU A 119 -4.59 3.32 14.81
C GLU A 119 -5.54 4.45 14.38
N TYR A 120 -5.80 4.57 13.09
CA TYR A 120 -6.83 5.44 12.50
C TYR A 120 -7.91 4.56 11.83
N PRO A 121 -9.10 5.10 11.50
CA PRO A 121 -10.21 4.28 11.00
C PRO A 121 -9.91 3.36 9.81
N ASN A 122 -9.00 3.75 8.91
CA ASN A 122 -8.68 3.00 7.69
C ASN A 122 -7.16 2.76 7.49
N MET A 123 -6.34 3.09 8.49
CA MET A 123 -4.89 2.88 8.40
C MET A 123 -4.23 2.87 9.76
N ASN A 124 -3.07 2.25 9.82
CA ASN A 124 -2.14 2.32 10.94
C ASN A 124 -0.92 3.12 10.54
N VAL A 125 -0.44 3.99 11.42
CA VAL A 125 0.86 4.66 11.27
C VAL A 125 1.78 4.08 12.34
N ILE A 126 2.83 3.39 11.91
CA ILE A 126 3.77 2.70 12.78
C ILE A 126 5.03 3.57 12.84
N PHE A 127 5.44 3.92 14.04
CA PHE A 127 6.64 4.72 14.30
C PHE A 127 7.70 3.87 14.96
N SER A 128 8.97 4.10 14.62
CA SER A 128 10.13 3.74 15.45
C SER A 128 10.77 5.03 15.95
N GLY A 129 10.62 5.31 17.24
CA GLY A 129 11.00 6.60 17.84
C GLY A 129 10.19 7.76 17.24
N GLU A 130 10.87 8.70 16.59
CA GLU A 130 10.24 9.87 15.96
C GLU A 130 9.97 9.70 14.45
N PHE A 131 10.34 8.56 13.88
CA PHE A 131 10.25 8.32 12.44
C PHE A 131 9.11 7.35 12.11
N ILE A 132 8.43 7.58 10.99
CA ILE A 132 7.46 6.61 10.47
C ILE A 132 8.23 5.44 9.88
N GLN A 133 7.97 4.26 10.42
CA GLN A 133 8.45 2.98 9.90
C GLN A 133 7.57 2.53 8.73
N SER A 134 6.24 2.61 8.89
CA SER A 134 5.29 2.29 7.81
C SER A 134 3.93 2.94 8.04
N VAL A 135 3.20 3.15 6.94
CA VAL A 135 1.77 3.45 6.93
C VAL A 135 1.07 2.29 6.26
N GLU A 136 0.17 1.62 6.99
CA GLU A 136 -0.48 0.38 6.54
C GLU A 136 -1.98 0.60 6.41
N MET A 137 -2.51 0.34 5.21
CA MET A 137 -3.92 0.48 4.90
C MET A 137 -4.56 -0.91 4.78
N ALA A 138 -5.67 -1.09 5.47
CA ALA A 138 -6.38 -2.38 5.53
C ALA A 138 -7.05 -2.73 4.19
N GLU A 139 -7.37 -4.01 4.01
CA GLU A 139 -8.05 -4.59 2.83
C GLU A 139 -9.31 -3.80 2.40
N ASN A 140 -10.06 -3.27 3.36
CA ASN A 140 -11.32 -2.57 3.10
C ASN A 140 -11.15 -1.10 2.67
N THR A 141 -9.91 -0.59 2.61
CA THR A 141 -9.61 0.75 2.13
C THR A 141 -10.15 0.92 0.71
N LYS A 142 -10.88 2.00 0.45
CA LYS A 142 -11.52 2.26 -0.85
C LYS A 142 -10.77 3.28 -1.70
N THR A 143 -10.10 4.21 -1.04
CA THR A 143 -9.43 5.33 -1.67
C THR A 143 -8.12 5.60 -0.94
N LEU A 144 -7.10 5.95 -1.73
CA LEU A 144 -5.82 6.49 -1.30
C LEU A 144 -5.77 7.96 -1.70
N LEU A 145 -5.20 8.81 -0.86
CA LEU A 145 -4.81 10.16 -1.25
C LEU A 145 -3.29 10.17 -1.51
N ILE A 146 -2.89 9.99 -2.77
CA ILE A 146 -1.47 10.01 -3.15
C ILE A 146 -1.14 11.41 -3.66
N ASP A 147 -0.16 12.09 -3.07
CA ASP A 147 0.22 13.47 -3.46
C ASP A 147 -0.97 14.43 -3.58
N GLY A 148 -1.94 14.30 -2.67
CA GLY A 148 -3.15 15.11 -2.64
C GLY A 148 -4.21 14.77 -3.70
N SER A 149 -4.00 13.74 -4.53
CA SER A 149 -4.99 13.26 -5.51
C SER A 149 -5.61 11.94 -5.07
N GLU A 150 -6.92 11.83 -5.20
CA GLU A 150 -7.65 10.60 -4.89
C GLU A 150 -7.39 9.52 -5.96
N VAL A 151 -7.01 8.33 -5.49
CA VAL A 151 -6.78 7.13 -6.29
C VAL A 151 -7.59 6.00 -5.67
N ALA A 152 -8.35 5.25 -6.46
CA ALA A 152 -9.05 4.09 -5.90
C ALA A 152 -8.02 3.08 -5.37
N ALA A 153 -8.29 2.47 -4.21
CA ALA A 153 -7.41 1.47 -3.61
C ALA A 153 -7.58 0.11 -4.30
N THR A 154 -7.25 0.06 -5.59
CA THR A 154 -7.25 -1.14 -6.43
C THR A 154 -5.93 -1.23 -7.19
N VAL A 155 -5.53 -2.45 -7.56
CA VAL A 155 -4.31 -2.69 -8.33
C VAL A 155 -4.30 -1.85 -9.61
N ASP A 156 -5.39 -1.90 -10.40
CA ASP A 156 -5.48 -1.19 -11.67
C ASP A 156 -5.41 0.32 -11.52
N ALA A 157 -6.12 0.90 -10.54
CA ALA A 157 -6.12 2.35 -10.34
C ALA A 157 -4.76 2.87 -9.87
N VAL A 158 -4.06 2.11 -9.02
CA VAL A 158 -2.71 2.45 -8.59
C VAL A 158 -1.72 2.33 -9.75
N LYS A 159 -1.82 1.30 -10.60
CA LYS A 159 -1.00 1.22 -11.83
C LYS A 159 -1.31 2.37 -12.79
N ASP A 160 -2.58 2.75 -12.92
CA ASP A 160 -2.98 3.87 -13.77
C ASP A 160 -2.43 5.22 -13.30
N ALA A 161 -2.27 5.37 -11.98
CA ALA A 161 -1.72 6.53 -11.31
C ALA A 161 -0.19 6.54 -11.36
N LEU A 162 0.46 5.48 -10.89
CA LEU A 162 1.90 5.43 -10.67
C LEU A 162 2.68 4.94 -11.91
N GLY A 163 2.07 4.14 -12.79
CA GLY A 163 2.73 3.51 -13.94
C GLY A 163 2.88 2.00 -13.76
N GLU A 164 3.88 1.41 -14.43
CA GLU A 164 4.24 0.01 -14.16
C GLU A 164 4.94 -0.12 -12.79
N PRO A 165 4.78 -1.27 -12.11
CA PRO A 165 5.49 -1.54 -10.86
C PRO A 165 6.98 -1.68 -11.12
N ASP A 166 7.78 -1.22 -10.17
CA ASP A 166 9.24 -1.30 -10.19
C ASP A 166 9.72 -2.70 -9.76
N TYR A 167 8.94 -3.37 -8.90
CA TYR A 167 9.19 -4.75 -8.49
C TYR A 167 7.89 -5.57 -8.45
N VAL A 168 8.02 -6.86 -8.73
CA VAL A 168 6.98 -7.87 -8.53
C VAL A 168 7.52 -8.91 -7.58
N THR A 169 6.83 -9.13 -6.45
CA THR A 169 7.19 -10.10 -5.42
C THR A 169 6.19 -11.25 -5.40
N GLU A 170 6.46 -12.28 -4.61
CA GLU A 170 5.55 -13.44 -4.48
C GLU A 170 4.18 -13.05 -3.93
N ASP A 171 4.14 -12.00 -3.11
CA ASP A 171 2.99 -11.55 -2.33
C ASP A 171 2.46 -10.18 -2.77
N GLY A 172 2.92 -9.64 -3.91
CA GLY A 172 2.49 -8.31 -4.32
C GLY A 172 3.30 -7.63 -5.42
N ILE A 173 3.03 -6.33 -5.58
CA ILE A 173 3.74 -5.44 -6.49
C ILE A 173 4.17 -4.17 -5.76
N VAL A 174 5.27 -3.56 -6.20
CA VAL A 174 5.87 -2.41 -5.52
C VAL A 174 6.10 -1.28 -6.52
N PHE A 175 5.80 -0.07 -6.08
CA PHE A 175 6.11 1.17 -6.78
C PHE A 175 7.13 1.97 -5.96
N GLU A 176 8.21 2.41 -6.59
CA GLU A 176 9.31 3.15 -5.94
C GLU A 176 9.48 4.54 -6.55
N ARG A 177 9.39 5.59 -5.73
CA ARG A 177 9.74 6.95 -6.17
C ARG A 177 10.68 7.55 -5.14
N ASP A 178 11.89 7.84 -5.58
CA ASP A 178 12.98 8.32 -4.71
C ASP A 178 13.18 7.37 -3.52
N GLU A 179 13.01 7.84 -2.28
CA GLU A 179 13.19 7.04 -1.06
C GLU A 179 11.90 6.35 -0.58
N ALA A 180 10.79 6.48 -1.32
CA ALA A 180 9.48 6.00 -0.93
C ALA A 180 9.03 4.78 -1.73
N LEU A 181 8.51 3.78 -1.02
CA LEU A 181 7.88 2.58 -1.59
C LEU A 181 6.39 2.53 -1.25
N LEU A 182 5.58 2.13 -2.23
CA LEU A 182 4.20 1.71 -2.06
C LEU A 182 4.07 0.25 -2.50
N LYS A 183 3.93 -0.66 -1.54
CA LYS A 183 3.67 -2.08 -1.81
C LYS A 183 2.19 -2.39 -1.74
N LEU A 184 1.67 -3.04 -2.76
CA LEU A 184 0.33 -3.60 -2.82
C LEU A 184 0.45 -5.09 -2.56
N PHE A 185 -0.02 -5.55 -1.41
CA PHE A 185 -0.06 -6.96 -1.09
C PHE A 185 -1.26 -7.62 -1.77
N ILE A 186 -1.02 -8.72 -2.45
CA ILE A 186 -2.01 -9.41 -3.27
C ILE A 186 -2.00 -10.88 -2.86
N ASP A 187 -3.19 -11.40 -2.52
CA ASP A 187 -3.39 -12.82 -2.27
C ASP A 187 -3.15 -13.61 -3.57
N ALA A 188 -2.22 -14.56 -3.55
CA ALA A 188 -1.78 -15.28 -4.74
C ALA A 188 -2.90 -16.13 -5.37
N ASP A 189 -3.82 -16.66 -4.56
CA ASP A 189 -4.89 -17.55 -5.02
C ASP A 189 -6.07 -16.77 -5.60
N THR A 190 -6.50 -15.73 -4.90
CA THR A 190 -7.70 -14.95 -5.25
C THR A 190 -7.40 -13.72 -6.09
N GLN A 191 -6.12 -13.34 -6.22
CA GLN A 191 -5.65 -12.13 -6.89
C GLN A 191 -6.27 -10.85 -6.31
N LYS A 192 -6.67 -10.89 -5.03
CA LYS A 192 -7.28 -9.75 -4.34
C LYS A 192 -6.21 -8.97 -3.57
N LEU A 193 -6.33 -7.66 -3.63
CA LEU A 193 -5.55 -6.75 -2.78
C LEU A 193 -5.92 -7.01 -1.30
N THR A 194 -4.94 -7.33 -0.47
CA THR A 194 -5.12 -7.62 0.96
C THR A 194 -4.69 -6.47 1.86
N SER A 195 -3.63 -5.75 1.48
CA SER A 195 -3.21 -4.54 2.16
C SER A 195 -2.35 -3.65 1.25
N ILE A 196 -2.15 -2.41 1.66
CA ILE A 196 -1.23 -1.47 1.02
C ILE A 196 -0.30 -0.93 2.09
N HIS A 197 1.01 -0.90 1.82
CA HIS A 197 2.01 -0.41 2.76
C HIS A 197 2.84 0.69 2.09
N TYR A 198 3.00 1.80 2.79
CA TYR A 198 3.83 2.93 2.39
C TYR A 198 4.99 3.09 3.38
N PHE A 199 6.24 3.00 2.90
CA PHE A 199 7.43 2.92 3.76
C PHE A 199 8.70 3.33 2.99
N HIS A 200 9.79 3.51 3.72
CA HIS A 200 11.07 3.90 3.13
C HIS A 200 11.75 2.73 2.39
N SER A 201 12.44 3.00 1.29
CA SER A 201 13.12 1.97 0.49
C SER A 201 14.23 1.24 1.23
N PHE A 202 14.89 1.90 2.19
CA PHE A 202 15.90 1.28 3.07
C PHE A 202 15.31 0.36 4.16
N SER A 203 13.97 0.25 4.24
CA SER A 203 13.30 -0.68 5.15
C SER A 203 12.99 -2.05 4.51
N MET A 204 13.36 -2.25 3.23
CA MET A 204 13.32 -3.57 2.57
C MET A 204 14.50 -4.47 2.95
#